data_AF-A0A958UII0-F1
#
_entry.id   AF-A0A958UII0-F1
#
_cell.length_a   1.000
_cell.length_b   1.000
_cell.length_c   1.000
_cell.angle_alpha   90.00
_cell.angle_beta   90.00
_cell.angle_gamma   90.00
#
_symmetry.space_group_name_H-M   'P 1'
#
loop_
_entity.id
_entity.type
_entity.pdbx_description
1 polymer ?
#
loop_
_entity_poly.entity_id
_entity_poly.type
_entity_poly.pdbx_seq_one_letter_code
_entity_poly.pdbx_strand_id
1 'polypeptide(L)'
;FISLLLNDSFLEEYPHGAKTEEHFSYDFFGDIYFNDMDGFDAYSQLTYDVINSASDSIHMAMYSISDQNIVQLLNKKKQAGVDVQIIIPKSKGIQHEYTFGLTDLEPIEVGSISSQNESTDSGMNGELMHHKFILVDADTDNRQLLFGSSNLTYLQQKFDSSFQ
;
A
#
# COMPACT_ATOMS: atom_id res chain seq x y z
N PHE A 1 1.64 -11.85 23.16
CA PHE A 1 0.43 -12.53 22.68
C PHE A 1 -0.68 -11.51 22.55
N ILE A 2 -0.89 -10.96 21.36
CA ILE A 2 -2.08 -10.16 21.06
C ILE A 2 -2.91 -11.01 20.10
N SER A 3 -4.04 -11.48 20.59
CA SER A 3 -5.06 -12.16 19.81
C SER A 3 -6.05 -11.08 19.38
N LEU A 4 -6.10 -10.80 18.07
CA LEU A 4 -7.15 -9.96 17.49
C LEU A 4 -8.39 -10.83 17.29
N LEU A 5 -9.21 -10.92 18.33
CA LEU A 5 -10.60 -11.36 18.23
C LEU A 5 -11.42 -10.18 17.70
N LEU A 6 -11.82 -10.23 16.44
CA LEU A 6 -12.92 -9.41 15.94
C LEU A 6 -14.20 -10.01 16.53
N ASN A 7 -14.66 -9.42 17.62
CA ASN A 7 -15.88 -9.85 18.30
C ASN A 7 -17.06 -9.07 17.69
N ASP A 8 -17.96 -9.80 17.05
CA ASP A 8 -19.21 -9.29 16.50
C ASP A 8 -20.18 -8.89 17.61
N SER A 9 -20.42 -7.59 17.74
CA SER A 9 -21.69 -7.09 18.29
C SER A 9 -21.82 -5.61 18.00
N PHE A 10 -22.49 -5.25 16.90
CA PHE A 10 -23.39 -4.10 16.74
C PHE A 10 -23.84 -4.05 15.26
N LEU A 11 -24.86 -4.83 14.92
CA LEU A 11 -25.58 -4.69 13.65
C LEU A 11 -26.83 -3.84 13.91
N GLU A 12 -26.79 -2.59 13.46
CA GLU A 12 -28.00 -1.80 13.22
C GLU A 12 -28.39 -2.03 11.75
N GLU A 13 -29.58 -2.59 11.52
CA GLU A 13 -30.05 -3.05 10.22
C GLU A 13 -30.19 -1.92 9.20
N TYR A 14 -29.43 -2.00 8.10
CA TYR A 14 -29.71 -1.27 6.86
C TYR A 14 -30.21 -2.24 5.79
N PRO A 15 -31.37 -1.99 5.14
CA PRO A 15 -32.02 -3.00 4.31
C PRO A 15 -31.72 -2.78 2.83
N HIS A 16 -30.62 -3.31 2.28
CA HIS A 16 -30.50 -3.54 0.83
C HIS A 16 -29.48 -4.64 0.49
N GLY A 17 -29.94 -5.71 -0.17
CA GLY A 17 -29.13 -6.73 -0.83
C GLY A 17 -28.65 -7.85 0.09
N ALA A 18 -28.92 -9.10 -0.27
CA ALA A 18 -28.35 -10.24 0.42
C ALA A 18 -26.82 -10.17 0.34
N LYS A 19 -26.16 -9.82 1.45
CA LYS A 19 -24.72 -9.99 1.59
C LYS A 19 -24.48 -11.50 1.70
N THR A 20 -23.88 -12.10 0.69
CA THR A 20 -23.26 -13.40 0.84
C THR A 20 -21.98 -13.19 1.64
N GLU A 21 -22.01 -13.55 2.93
CA GLU A 21 -20.81 -13.60 3.74
C GLU A 21 -20.00 -14.83 3.31
N GLU A 22 -18.88 -14.59 2.65
CA GLU A 22 -17.90 -15.64 2.37
C GLU A 22 -16.90 -15.71 3.52
N HIS A 23 -16.87 -16.86 4.19
CA HIS A 23 -15.94 -17.12 5.27
C HIS A 23 -14.66 -17.72 4.71
N PHE A 24 -13.57 -16.96 4.82
CA PHE A 24 -12.24 -17.41 4.51
C PHE A 24 -11.50 -17.75 5.81
N SER A 25 -10.96 -18.97 5.90
CA SER A 25 -10.15 -19.40 7.05
C SER A 25 -8.73 -19.62 6.57
N TYR A 26 -7.88 -18.62 6.79
CA TYR A 26 -6.45 -18.69 6.54
C TYR A 26 -5.70 -18.50 7.85
N ASP A 27 -4.72 -19.37 8.11
CA ASP A 27 -3.74 -19.12 9.15
C ASP A 27 -2.84 -17.97 8.69
N PHE A 28 -2.72 -16.92 9.51
CA PHE A 28 -1.77 -15.84 9.26
C PHE A 28 -0.86 -15.67 10.47
N PHE A 29 0.41 -15.40 10.19
CA PHE A 29 1.40 -15.02 11.18
C PHE A 29 2.06 -13.75 10.67
N GLY A 30 2.42 -12.84 11.57
CA GLY A 30 3.03 -11.58 11.20
C GLY A 30 3.86 -11.03 12.33
N ASP A 31 4.92 -10.32 11.94
CA ASP A 31 5.71 -9.48 12.81
C ASP A 31 5.19 -8.05 12.73
N ILE A 32 5.39 -7.27 13.79
CA ILE A 32 5.03 -5.85 13.82
C ILE A 32 6.33 -5.07 14.02
N TYR A 33 6.55 -4.06 13.16
CA TYR A 33 7.72 -3.22 13.20
C TYR A 33 7.34 -1.81 13.68
N PHE A 34 8.19 -1.18 14.51
CA PHE A 34 8.04 0.21 14.98
C PHE A 34 9.28 1.04 14.65
N ASN A 35 9.08 2.27 14.12
CA ASN A 35 10.18 3.19 13.85
C ASN A 35 10.29 4.13 15.04
N ASP A 36 10.99 3.66 16.07
CA ASP A 36 11.18 4.39 17.31
C ASP A 36 12.55 5.09 17.39
N MET A 37 13.38 4.97 16.34
CA MET A 37 14.71 5.57 16.27
C MET A 37 15.00 6.22 14.91
N ASP A 38 15.37 7.51 14.93
CA ASP A 38 15.81 8.25 13.75
C ASP A 38 17.01 7.58 13.06
N GLY A 39 16.95 7.46 11.73
CA GLY A 39 18.05 6.91 10.93
C GLY A 39 18.21 5.39 10.97
N PHE A 40 17.23 4.67 11.53
CA PHE A 40 17.17 3.21 11.44
C PHE A 40 16.56 2.80 10.09
N ASP A 41 17.42 2.41 9.14
CA ASP A 41 17.02 2.00 7.77
C ASP A 41 16.19 0.70 7.73
N ALA A 42 15.82 0.09 8.87
CA ALA A 42 15.17 -1.22 8.88
C ALA A 42 13.83 -1.26 8.14
N TYR A 43 13.11 -0.15 8.07
CA TYR A 43 11.87 -0.08 7.29
C TYR A 43 12.12 -0.05 5.80
N SER A 44 13.02 0.83 5.37
CA SER A 44 13.47 0.89 3.98
C SER A 44 13.99 -0.48 3.54
N GLN A 45 14.74 -1.16 4.41
CA GLN A 45 15.30 -2.47 4.13
C GLN A 45 14.24 -3.57 4.12
N LEU A 46 13.31 -3.61 5.08
CA LEU A 46 12.20 -4.57 5.10
C LEU A 46 11.35 -4.44 3.83
N THR A 47 10.93 -3.22 3.50
CA THR A 47 10.16 -2.96 2.27
C THR A 47 10.96 -3.39 1.03
N TYR A 48 12.25 -3.05 0.96
CA TYR A 48 13.13 -3.46 -0.13
C TYR A 48 13.20 -4.98 -0.23
N ASP A 49 13.39 -5.68 0.88
CA ASP A 49 13.57 -7.13 0.93
C ASP A 49 12.29 -7.87 0.53
N VAL A 50 11.12 -7.41 1.00
CA VAL A 50 9.82 -7.95 0.60
C VAL A 50 9.63 -7.83 -0.91
N ILE A 51 9.81 -6.63 -1.48
CA ILE A 51 9.71 -6.42 -2.94
C ILE A 51 10.76 -7.24 -3.68
N ASN A 52 11.99 -7.31 -3.17
CA ASN A 52 13.08 -8.04 -3.79
C ASN A 52 12.91 -9.56 -3.70
N SER A 53 12.12 -10.06 -2.75
CA SER A 53 11.79 -11.48 -2.64
C SER A 53 10.76 -11.95 -3.68
N ALA A 54 9.96 -11.03 -4.23
CA ALA A 54 8.87 -11.34 -5.16
C ALA A 54 9.35 -12.10 -6.40
N SER A 55 8.60 -13.13 -6.76
CA SER A 55 8.93 -14.06 -7.84
C SER A 55 7.83 -14.20 -8.90
N ASP A 56 6.59 -13.88 -8.53
CA ASP A 56 5.40 -14.04 -9.36
C ASP A 56 4.65 -12.71 -9.54
N SER A 57 4.28 -12.05 -8.44
CA SER A 57 3.45 -10.85 -8.46
C SER A 57 3.78 -9.85 -7.35
N ILE A 58 3.56 -8.57 -7.64
CA ILE A 58 3.61 -7.45 -6.69
C ILE A 58 2.37 -6.58 -6.94
N HIS A 59 1.44 -6.61 -5.99
CA HIS A 59 0.25 -5.76 -5.98
C HIS A 59 0.35 -4.73 -4.87
N MET A 60 0.37 -3.45 -5.23
CA MET A 60 0.59 -2.35 -4.29
C MET A 60 -0.54 -1.32 -4.42
N ALA A 61 -1.04 -0.84 -3.29
CA ALA A 61 -1.75 0.43 -3.23
C ALA A 61 -1.02 1.36 -2.26
N MET A 62 -0.61 2.53 -2.75
CA MET A 62 0.26 3.41 -2.00
C MET A 62 -0.18 4.86 -2.14
N TYR A 63 -0.54 5.49 -1.02
CA TYR A 63 -0.95 6.88 -0.98
C TYR A 63 0.15 7.83 -1.51
N SER A 64 1.40 7.60 -1.16
CA SER A 64 2.52 8.40 -1.66
C SER A 64 3.74 7.54 -1.91
N ILE A 65 4.33 7.69 -3.09
CA ILE A 65 5.56 7.01 -3.50
C ILE A 65 6.44 8.00 -4.26
N SER A 66 7.70 8.10 -3.84
CA SER A 66 8.71 8.94 -4.50
C SER A 66 10.14 8.43 -4.29
N ASP A 67 10.33 7.34 -3.52
CA ASP A 67 11.63 6.71 -3.35
C ASP A 67 12.07 6.03 -4.66
N GLN A 68 13.09 6.62 -5.28
CA GLN A 68 13.63 6.15 -6.55
C GLN A 68 14.27 4.76 -6.44
N ASN A 69 14.81 4.36 -5.29
CA ASN A 69 15.39 3.02 -5.15
C ASN A 69 14.31 1.95 -5.22
N ILE A 70 13.17 2.19 -4.56
CA ILE A 70 12.01 1.30 -4.60
C ILE A 70 11.39 1.27 -5.99
N VAL A 71 11.22 2.43 -6.63
CA VAL A 71 10.66 2.51 -7.98
C VAL A 71 11.54 1.78 -9.00
N GLN A 72 12.86 1.95 -8.92
CA GLN A 72 13.79 1.23 -9.78
C GLN A 72 13.81 -0.28 -9.50
N LEU A 73 13.63 -0.70 -8.25
CA LEU A 73 13.48 -2.12 -7.90
C LEU A 73 12.20 -2.72 -8.50
N LEU A 74 11.06 -2.03 -8.36
CA LEU A 74 9.79 -2.44 -8.96
C LEU A 74 9.91 -2.56 -10.49
N ASN A 75 10.56 -1.59 -11.13
CA ASN A 75 10.81 -1.63 -12.56
C ASN A 75 11.69 -2.83 -12.97
N LYS A 76 12.75 -3.11 -12.22
CA LYS A 76 13.59 -4.30 -12.44
C LYS A 76 12.81 -5.60 -12.29
N LYS A 77 11.89 -5.68 -11.31
CA LYS A 77 11.02 -6.84 -11.12
C LYS A 77 10.08 -7.04 -12.30
N LYS A 78 9.44 -5.96 -12.78
CA LYS A 78 8.64 -5.99 -14.01
C LYS A 78 9.45 -6.47 -15.22
N GLN A 79 10.67 -5.94 -15.41
CA GLN A 79 11.56 -6.37 -16.48
C GLN A 79 12.03 -7.83 -16.36
N ALA A 80 12.05 -8.38 -15.14
CA ALA A 80 12.32 -9.79 -14.87
C ALA A 80 11.10 -10.71 -15.05
N GLY A 81 9.94 -10.16 -15.42
CA GLY A 81 8.71 -10.92 -15.69
C GLY A 81 7.75 -11.06 -14.52
N VAL A 82 8.02 -10.42 -13.38
CA VAL A 82 7.07 -10.34 -12.26
C VAL A 82 5.89 -9.44 -12.66
N ASP A 83 4.66 -9.85 -12.38
CA ASP A 83 3.49 -8.98 -12.58
C ASP A 83 3.50 -7.86 -11.54
N VAL A 84 3.58 -6.60 -11.97
CA VAL A 84 3.67 -5.44 -11.06
C VAL A 84 2.49 -4.52 -11.31
N GLN A 85 1.56 -4.49 -10.34
CA GLN A 85 0.38 -3.63 -10.35
C GLN A 85 0.46 -2.62 -9.22
N ILE A 86 0.36 -1.34 -9.55
CA ILE A 86 0.51 -0.23 -8.61
C ILE A 86 -0.71 0.67 -8.71
N ILE A 87 -1.40 0.91 -7.58
CA ILE A 87 -2.53 1.82 -7.47
C ILE A 87 -2.11 3.06 -6.67
N ILE A 88 -2.29 4.26 -7.25
CA ILE A 88 -1.86 5.55 -6.69
C ILE A 88 -2.95 6.62 -6.82
N PRO A 89 -2.97 7.68 -5.99
CA PRO A 89 -4.05 8.65 -6.02
C PRO A 89 -3.84 9.72 -7.10
N LYS A 90 -4.85 9.96 -7.94
CA LYS A 90 -4.77 10.93 -9.04
C LYS A 90 -4.43 12.36 -8.60
N SER A 91 -4.68 12.69 -7.33
CA SER A 91 -4.35 13.98 -6.71
C SER A 91 -2.85 14.30 -6.67
N LYS A 92 -1.97 13.33 -6.95
CA LYS A 92 -0.50 13.49 -6.98
C LYS A 92 0.12 13.38 -8.39
N GLY A 93 -0.69 13.53 -9.45
CA GLY A 93 -0.28 13.26 -10.85
C GLY A 93 1.06 13.86 -11.30
N ILE A 94 1.38 15.12 -10.97
CA ILE A 94 2.68 15.73 -11.33
C ILE A 94 3.84 14.95 -10.71
N GLN A 95 3.73 14.58 -9.43
CA GLN A 95 4.75 13.79 -8.74
C GLN A 95 4.89 12.40 -9.37
N HIS A 96 3.79 11.79 -9.81
CA HIS A 96 3.81 10.49 -10.47
C HIS A 96 4.58 10.52 -11.78
N GLU A 97 4.41 11.55 -12.60
CA GLU A 97 5.15 11.71 -13.87
C GLU A 97 6.67 11.73 -13.62
N TYR A 98 7.14 12.49 -12.63
CA TYR A 98 8.56 12.49 -12.26
C TYR A 98 9.02 11.16 -11.65
N THR A 99 8.14 10.49 -10.91
CA THR A 99 8.48 9.27 -10.18
C THR A 99 8.62 8.09 -11.14
N PHE A 100 7.70 7.95 -12.10
CA PHE A 100 7.58 6.77 -12.97
C PHE A 100 8.00 7.02 -14.42
N GLY A 101 8.16 8.27 -14.85
CA GLY A 101 8.32 8.64 -16.27
C GLY A 101 9.57 8.08 -16.98
N LEU A 102 10.50 7.47 -16.24
CA LEU A 102 11.69 6.79 -16.78
C LEU A 102 11.65 5.27 -16.54
N THR A 103 10.48 4.70 -16.30
CA THR A 103 10.28 3.27 -16.03
C THR A 103 9.25 2.66 -16.99
N ASP A 104 9.24 1.34 -17.08
CA ASP A 104 8.22 0.58 -17.80
C ASP A 104 6.97 0.32 -16.93
N LEU A 105 6.90 0.91 -15.73
CA LEU A 105 5.76 0.78 -14.83
C LEU A 105 4.58 1.60 -15.35
N GLU A 106 3.37 1.06 -15.19
CA GLU A 106 2.12 1.69 -15.63
C GLU A 106 1.14 1.74 -14.45
N PRO A 107 1.30 2.69 -13.51
CA PRO A 107 0.43 2.76 -12.35
C PRO A 107 -1.00 3.12 -12.72
N ILE A 108 -1.95 2.52 -11.99
CA ILE A 108 -3.37 2.82 -12.09
C ILE A 108 -3.68 3.98 -11.16
N GLU A 109 -4.05 5.13 -11.73
CA GLU A 109 -4.46 6.30 -10.95
C GLU A 109 -5.94 6.22 -10.58
N VAL A 110 -6.24 6.38 -9.29
CA VAL A 110 -7.62 6.33 -8.74
C VAL A 110 -7.99 7.62 -8.01
N GLY A 111 -9.29 7.92 -7.96
CA GLY A 111 -9.83 9.13 -7.31
C GLY A 111 -9.97 10.34 -8.23
N SER A 112 -10.39 11.48 -7.66
CA SER A 112 -10.63 12.73 -8.39
C SER A 112 -9.54 13.78 -8.12
N ILE A 113 -9.24 14.60 -9.12
CA ILE A 113 -8.34 15.77 -9.02
C ILE A 113 -9.03 16.94 -8.29
N SER A 114 -10.36 16.97 -8.26
CA SER A 114 -11.16 18.12 -7.79
C SER A 114 -11.09 18.41 -6.27
N SER A 115 -10.38 17.59 -5.48
CA SER A 115 -10.31 17.72 -4.02
C SER A 115 -9.46 18.87 -3.49
N GLN A 116 -8.75 19.60 -4.35
CA GLN A 116 -7.92 20.73 -3.92
C GLN A 116 -8.70 22.05 -3.79
N ASN A 117 -9.91 22.17 -4.38
CA ASN A 117 -10.64 23.45 -4.40
C ASN A 117 -12.17 23.38 -4.19
N GLU A 118 -12.78 22.19 -4.09
CA GLU A 118 -14.22 22.11 -3.78
C GLU A 118 -14.42 21.86 -2.29
N SER A 119 -14.64 22.95 -1.55
CA SER A 119 -15.30 22.91 -0.25
C SER A 119 -16.72 22.43 -0.48
N THR A 120 -16.93 21.11 -0.50
CA THR A 120 -18.29 20.58 -0.44
C THR A 120 -18.77 20.80 1.00
N ASP A 121 -19.98 21.34 1.14
CA ASP A 121 -20.71 21.59 2.40
C ASP A 121 -20.93 20.32 3.26
N SER A 122 -20.35 19.19 2.85
CA SER A 122 -20.42 17.87 3.47
C SER A 122 -19.07 17.41 4.08
N GLY A 123 -18.01 18.23 4.05
CA GLY A 123 -16.75 17.95 4.76
C GLY A 123 -15.93 16.75 4.24
N MET A 124 -16.32 16.14 3.12
CA MET A 124 -15.60 15.01 2.52
C MET A 124 -14.72 15.49 1.37
N ASN A 125 -13.60 16.11 1.72
CA ASN A 125 -12.55 16.46 0.76
C ASN A 125 -11.95 15.18 0.17
N GLY A 126 -11.82 15.12 -1.16
CA GLY A 126 -11.50 13.92 -1.94
C GLY A 126 -10.07 13.38 -1.77
N GLU A 127 -9.79 12.80 -0.61
CA GLU A 127 -8.68 11.89 -0.34
C GLU A 127 -9.20 10.46 -0.18
N LEU A 128 -9.81 9.90 -1.23
CA LEU A 128 -10.50 8.60 -1.11
C LEU A 128 -9.54 7.40 -1.01
N MET A 129 -8.31 7.52 -1.52
CA MET A 129 -7.33 6.44 -1.46
C MET A 129 -6.19 6.81 -0.52
N HIS A 130 -6.18 6.23 0.68
CA HIS A 130 -5.11 6.42 1.69
C HIS A 130 -4.43 5.09 2.07
N HIS A 131 -4.56 4.08 1.21
CA HIS A 131 -3.99 2.74 1.43
C HIS A 131 -2.47 2.75 1.33
N LYS A 132 -1.83 1.88 2.10
CA LYS A 132 -0.38 1.68 2.14
C LYS A 132 -0.14 0.20 2.40
N PHE A 133 -0.17 -0.57 1.32
CA PHE A 133 0.13 -1.99 1.40
C PHE A 133 0.85 -2.49 0.15
N ILE A 134 1.53 -3.62 0.32
CA ILE A 134 2.20 -4.39 -0.71
C ILE A 134 1.85 -5.85 -0.46
N LEU A 135 1.25 -6.50 -1.47
CA LEU A 135 1.01 -7.93 -1.50
C LEU A 135 1.94 -8.54 -2.54
N VAL A 136 2.78 -9.46 -2.11
CA VAL A 136 3.73 -10.18 -2.95
C VAL A 136 3.26 -11.61 -3.14
N ASP A 137 3.42 -12.13 -4.36
CA ASP A 137 3.20 -13.52 -4.76
C ASP A 137 1.83 -14.06 -4.29
N ALA A 138 0.77 -13.29 -4.58
CA ALA A 138 -0.58 -13.43 -4.01
C ALA A 138 -1.19 -14.83 -4.20
N ASP A 139 -0.90 -15.46 -5.34
CA ASP A 139 -1.44 -16.77 -5.74
C ASP A 139 -0.49 -17.92 -5.43
N THR A 140 0.53 -17.70 -4.59
CA THR A 140 1.53 -18.70 -4.21
C THR A 140 1.50 -19.02 -2.71
N ASP A 141 2.27 -20.03 -2.31
CA ASP A 141 2.51 -20.36 -0.90
C ASP A 141 3.49 -19.39 -0.22
N ASN A 142 4.22 -18.57 -0.99
CA ASN A 142 5.19 -17.59 -0.48
C ASN A 142 4.58 -16.19 -0.31
N ARG A 143 3.24 -16.09 -0.30
CA ARG A 143 2.53 -14.81 -0.25
C ARG A 143 2.95 -13.99 0.98
N GLN A 144 3.20 -12.70 0.79
CA GLN A 144 3.56 -11.78 1.86
C GLN A 144 2.71 -10.52 1.75
N LEU A 145 2.18 -10.05 2.88
CA LEU A 145 1.47 -8.77 2.98
C LEU A 145 2.24 -7.84 3.91
N LEU A 146 2.72 -6.73 3.37
CA LEU A 146 3.29 -5.62 4.13
C LEU A 146 2.28 -4.47 4.11
N PHE A 147 1.89 -3.95 5.27
CA PHE A 147 0.92 -2.86 5.36
C PHE A 147 1.15 -2.03 6.61
N GLY A 148 0.82 -0.75 6.58
CA GLY A 148 1.04 0.09 7.74
C GLY A 148 0.71 1.55 7.52
N SER A 149 1.35 2.42 8.31
CA SER A 149 1.18 3.88 8.19
C SER A 149 2.21 4.54 7.28
N SER A 150 3.30 3.85 6.95
CA SER A 150 4.42 4.41 6.20
C SER A 150 4.16 4.54 4.70
N ASN A 151 4.49 5.70 4.12
CA ASN A 151 4.53 5.90 2.68
C ASN A 151 5.92 5.57 2.13
N LEU A 152 6.00 5.30 0.83
CA LEU A 152 7.26 5.00 0.14
C LEU A 152 7.95 6.26 -0.36
N THR A 153 8.22 7.20 0.55
CA THR A 153 8.99 8.41 0.27
C THR A 153 10.33 8.36 1.00
N TYR A 154 11.40 8.90 0.40
CA TYR A 154 12.74 8.85 0.99
C TYR A 154 12.79 9.45 2.40
N LEU A 155 12.11 10.58 2.61
CA LEU A 155 12.12 11.27 3.89
C LEU A 155 11.36 10.51 4.98
N GLN A 156 10.18 9.96 4.66
CA GLN A 156 9.41 9.24 5.67
C GLN A 156 10.04 7.90 6.03
N GLN A 157 10.60 7.19 5.05
CA GLN A 157 11.30 5.93 5.32
C GLN A 157 12.54 6.12 6.21
N LYS A 158 13.16 7.30 6.19
CA LYS A 158 14.41 7.56 6.93
C LYS A 158 14.25 8.32 8.24
N PHE A 159 13.21 9.15 8.36
CA PHE A 159 13.11 10.14 9.44
C PHE A 159 11.73 10.24 10.09
N ASP A 160 10.73 9.46 9.67
CA ASP A 160 9.38 9.54 10.24
C ASP A 160 9.06 8.33 11.11
N SER A 161 8.56 8.62 12.32
CA SER A 161 8.08 7.60 13.25
C SER A 161 6.78 6.98 12.70
N SER A 162 6.88 5.79 12.13
CA SER A 162 5.78 5.05 11.51
C SER A 162 5.79 3.57 11.92
N PHE A 163 4.76 2.82 11.55
CA PHE A 163 4.65 1.38 11.77
C PHE A 163 4.32 0.64 10.48
N GLN A 164 4.77 -0.61 10.38
CA GLN A 164 4.45 -1.59 9.33
C GLN A 164 4.29 -2.99 9.94
#